data_AF-A0A940SS45-F1
#
_entry.id   AF-A0A940SS45-F1
#
_cell.length_a   1.000
_cell.length_b   1.000
_cell.length_c   1.000
_cell.angle_alpha   90.00
_cell.angle_beta   90.00
_cell.angle_gamma   90.00
#
_symmetry.space_group_name_H-M   'P 1'
#
loop_
_entity.id
_entity.type
_entity.pdbx_description
1 polymer ?
#
loop_
_entity_poly.entity_id
_entity_poly.type
_entity_poly.pdbx_seq_one_letter_code
_entity_poly.pdbx_strand_id
1 'polypeptide(L)'
;MNTRIFAGIASLAMVAAIAAAPLSASAAKKYNTDRQNGQGLSDGKGGTVASVESTTLDKYLVMKNSAKVPNASFGFEITAGTAIPADVEAGKLGVLAGVGTPVVKYGEEATSLDFSASDATTPEDESAAVFATAAKGDEKYVKKSVEIDFRGVTFTEPGVYRYIITETGDNQGIINGFTGADSEAVNTRTLDVYVEDSSYIAEDGTEVNKLIIADYVMYAGVIDKAPDAKGNEEDEEFYAIDALKTDSITNLYETQDLSFGKKVTGNQGSKDKYFKFTVKLEGVEDTTAVFTVNLNNADGTVTSTDATVSGYVGTDNPTAFAANATLEFYLQDSQYITIEGLPKGVTYTVTEDAEDYTATTADSTPFSIGSVNFGDATTGTIAAADIKTGFVNDRTGWIPTGVLVTVAGPAVAGLLLIAGIGALVIKNRREEEED
;
A
#
# COMPACT_ATOMS: atom_id res chain seq x y z
N MET A 1 -43.48 -27.65 -27.64
CA MET A 1 -42.96 -26.32 -28.01
C MET A 1 -42.95 -25.50 -26.74
N ASN A 2 -41.75 -25.13 -26.25
CA ASN A 2 -41.46 -24.11 -25.21
C ASN A 2 -41.94 -24.41 -23.76
N THR A 3 -41.22 -24.19 -22.65
CA THR A 3 -39.86 -23.71 -22.36
C THR A 3 -39.53 -24.06 -20.88
N ARG A 4 -38.25 -24.35 -20.67
CA ARG A 4 -37.36 -24.42 -19.48
C ARG A 4 -37.84 -23.98 -18.07
N ILE A 5 -37.53 -24.90 -17.14
CA ILE A 5 -36.83 -24.77 -15.83
C ILE A 5 -36.37 -23.35 -15.45
N PHE A 6 -36.73 -22.89 -14.24
CA PHE A 6 -35.83 -22.23 -13.29
C PHE A 6 -36.31 -22.46 -11.85
N ALA A 7 -35.52 -23.23 -11.09
CA ALA A 7 -35.61 -23.33 -9.65
C ALA A 7 -34.93 -22.09 -9.04
N GLY A 8 -35.69 -21.26 -8.33
CA GLY A 8 -35.14 -20.18 -7.52
C GLY A 8 -34.54 -20.79 -6.24
N ILE A 9 -33.22 -20.91 -6.21
CA ILE A 9 -32.48 -21.16 -4.97
C ILE A 9 -32.48 -19.83 -4.20
N ALA A 10 -33.21 -19.80 -3.08
CA ALA A 10 -33.09 -18.74 -2.10
C ALA A 10 -31.67 -18.81 -1.51
N SER A 11 -30.80 -17.91 -1.96
CA SER A 11 -29.52 -17.64 -1.31
C SER A 11 -29.80 -16.92 0.01
N LEU A 12 -29.60 -17.63 1.10
CA LEU A 12 -29.60 -17.13 2.46
C LEU A 12 -28.37 -16.23 2.62
N ALA A 13 -28.56 -14.91 2.54
CA ALA A 13 -27.52 -13.96 2.90
C ALA A 13 -27.23 -14.11 4.40
N MET A 14 -26.13 -14.79 4.70
CA MET A 14 -25.57 -14.88 6.04
C MET A 14 -25.03 -13.49 6.38
N VAL A 15 -25.83 -12.69 7.09
CA VAL A 15 -25.37 -11.46 7.73
C VAL A 15 -24.39 -11.89 8.82
N ALA A 16 -23.11 -11.99 8.47
CA ALA A 16 -22.04 -12.00 9.44
C ALA A 16 -21.96 -10.58 9.99
N ALA A 17 -22.63 -10.35 11.12
CA ALA A 17 -22.34 -9.21 11.98
C ALA A 17 -20.89 -9.37 12.42
N ILE A 18 -19.96 -8.70 11.72
CA ILE A 18 -18.62 -8.46 12.23
C ILE A 18 -18.83 -7.53 13.42
N ALA A 19 -18.75 -8.09 14.61
CA ALA A 19 -18.63 -7.32 15.83
C ALA A 19 -17.41 -6.42 15.65
N ALA A 20 -17.64 -5.11 15.54
CA ALA A 20 -16.60 -4.12 15.76
C ALA A 20 -16.02 -4.45 17.14
N ALA A 21 -14.82 -5.03 17.17
CA ALA A 21 -14.07 -5.13 18.41
C ALA A 21 -13.94 -3.70 18.94
N PRO A 22 -14.25 -3.43 20.21
CA PRO A 22 -14.11 -2.09 20.76
C PRO A 22 -12.67 -1.67 20.51
N LEU A 23 -12.50 -0.56 19.79
CA LEU A 23 -11.24 0.17 19.74
C LEU A 23 -10.90 0.45 21.20
N SER A 24 -9.99 -0.34 21.79
CA SER A 24 -9.45 0.03 23.08
C SER A 24 -8.80 1.38 22.86
N ALA A 25 -9.19 2.40 23.61
CA ALA A 25 -8.45 3.64 23.62
C ALA A 25 -6.98 3.28 23.85
N SER A 26 -6.08 3.76 22.97
CA SER A 26 -4.67 3.89 23.35
C SER A 26 -4.71 4.55 24.72
N ALA A 27 -4.33 3.76 25.73
CA ALA A 27 -4.54 4.11 27.12
C ALA A 27 -4.08 5.55 27.29
N ALA A 28 -5.00 6.42 27.73
CA ALA A 28 -4.73 7.81 28.03
C ALA A 28 -3.35 7.89 28.67
N LYS A 29 -2.35 8.26 27.87
CA LYS A 29 -0.97 8.31 28.35
C LYS A 29 -1.03 9.48 29.29
N LYS A 30 -1.15 9.20 30.59
CA LYS A 30 -1.32 10.19 31.66
C LYS A 30 -0.44 11.38 31.32
N TYR A 31 -1.05 12.47 30.84
CA TYR A 31 -0.29 13.60 30.36
C TYR A 31 0.54 14.11 31.53
N ASN A 32 1.79 14.41 31.18
CA ASN A 32 2.90 14.61 32.07
C ASN A 32 2.60 15.61 33.19
N THR A 33 2.53 15.14 34.44
CA THR A 33 2.42 16.01 35.64
C THR A 33 3.76 16.64 36.04
N ASP A 34 4.80 16.56 35.20
CA ASP A 34 6.08 17.16 35.51
C ASP A 34 6.04 18.67 35.26
N ARG A 35 5.50 19.38 36.24
CA ARG A 35 5.77 20.79 36.47
C ARG A 35 7.26 20.96 36.72
N GLN A 36 8.13 21.06 35.71
CA GLN A 36 9.38 21.86 35.75
C GLN A 36 9.95 22.13 34.35
N ASN A 37 10.24 23.42 34.11
CA ASN A 37 11.23 24.00 33.19
C ASN A 37 10.89 24.30 31.70
N GLY A 38 10.51 25.58 31.47
CA GLY A 38 11.05 26.49 30.43
C GLY A 38 10.44 26.41 29.02
N GLN A 39 10.05 27.48 28.33
CA GLN A 39 10.14 28.93 28.50
C GLN A 39 8.85 29.57 28.00
N GLY A 40 8.31 30.54 28.75
CA GLY A 40 7.01 31.14 28.46
C GLY A 40 7.08 32.46 27.69
N LEU A 41 5.98 32.80 27.03
CA LEU A 41 5.74 34.14 26.47
C LEU A 41 5.97 35.25 27.50
N SER A 42 6.59 36.35 27.04
CA SER A 42 6.86 37.52 27.87
C SER A 42 5.60 38.34 28.10
N ASP A 43 5.28 38.65 29.35
CA ASP A 43 4.29 39.63 29.81
C ASP A 43 4.67 41.10 29.51
N GLY A 44 5.73 41.32 28.73
CA GLY A 44 6.32 42.63 28.51
C GLY A 44 7.06 43.21 29.72
N LYS A 45 7.24 42.47 30.83
CA LYS A 45 7.98 42.90 32.04
C LYS A 45 8.83 41.81 32.76
N GLY A 46 9.01 40.62 32.17
CA GLY A 46 10.11 39.71 32.51
C GLY A 46 9.84 38.66 33.61
N GLY A 47 8.60 38.20 33.80
CA GLY A 47 8.28 37.06 34.66
C GLY A 47 7.94 35.78 33.86
N THR A 48 8.68 34.68 34.06
CA THR A 48 8.40 33.37 33.42
C THR A 48 7.42 32.56 34.27
N VAL A 49 6.32 32.08 33.67
CA VAL A 49 5.39 31.14 34.32
C VAL A 49 5.01 30.05 33.33
N ALA A 50 5.06 28.79 33.78
CA ALA A 50 4.83 27.59 32.99
C ALA A 50 3.40 27.54 32.44
N SER A 51 3.27 27.65 31.12
CA SER A 51 2.06 27.26 30.40
C SER A 51 2.42 26.16 29.41
N VAL A 52 1.47 25.29 29.09
CA VAL A 52 1.65 24.31 28.02
C VAL A 52 1.41 25.06 26.72
N GLU A 53 2.46 25.61 26.13
CA GLU A 53 2.37 26.49 24.94
C GLU A 53 2.31 25.72 23.63
N SER A 54 2.43 24.40 23.70
CA SER A 54 2.32 23.53 22.54
C SER A 54 1.74 22.18 22.90
N THR A 55 1.17 21.52 21.90
CA THR A 55 0.74 20.11 21.98
C THR A 55 1.36 19.35 20.81
N THR A 56 1.20 18.02 20.80
CA THR A 56 1.75 17.17 19.75
C THR A 56 0.66 16.41 19.01
N LEU A 57 0.88 16.17 17.73
CA LEU A 57 0.11 15.26 16.91
C LEU A 57 1.04 14.16 16.40
N ASP A 58 0.71 12.91 16.73
CA ASP A 58 1.45 11.74 16.29
C ASP A 58 0.98 11.29 14.90
N LYS A 59 1.92 11.17 13.98
CA LYS A 59 1.71 10.65 12.63
C LYS A 59 2.19 9.22 12.55
N TYR A 60 1.32 8.33 12.09
CA TYR A 60 1.67 6.96 11.76
C TYR A 60 1.57 6.74 10.26
N LEU A 61 2.59 6.10 9.68
CA LEU A 61 2.56 5.55 8.33
C LEU A 61 2.72 4.03 8.43
N VAL A 62 1.63 3.30 8.21
CA VAL A 62 1.56 1.83 8.26
C VAL A 62 1.79 1.26 6.87
N MET A 63 2.48 0.13 6.78
CA MET A 63 2.78 -0.56 5.53
C MET A 63 2.98 -2.05 5.76
N LYS A 64 2.91 -2.85 4.69
CA LYS A 64 3.32 -4.27 4.74
C LYS A 64 4.77 -4.40 5.21
N ASN A 65 5.08 -5.50 5.88
CA ASN A 65 6.42 -5.75 6.41
C ASN A 65 7.48 -5.87 5.30
N SER A 66 7.10 -6.38 4.13
CA SER A 66 7.96 -6.43 2.93
C SER A 66 8.21 -5.06 2.28
N ALA A 67 7.30 -4.09 2.45
CA ALA A 67 7.40 -2.79 1.82
C ALA A 67 8.57 -1.96 2.37
N LYS A 68 9.18 -1.13 1.53
CA LYS A 68 10.09 -0.07 2.00
C LYS A 68 9.30 1.16 2.39
N VAL A 69 9.80 1.93 3.36
CA VAL A 69 9.22 3.23 3.69
C VAL A 69 9.33 4.12 2.43
N PRO A 70 8.22 4.64 1.90
CA PRO A 70 8.27 5.50 0.71
C PRO A 70 8.82 6.87 1.07
N ASN A 71 9.37 7.57 0.07
CA ASN A 71 9.49 9.02 0.20
C ASN A 71 8.09 9.63 0.11
N ALA A 72 7.63 10.22 1.20
CA ALA A 72 6.31 10.83 1.27
C ALA A 72 6.34 12.07 2.17
N SER A 73 5.61 13.11 1.79
CA SER A 73 5.57 14.37 2.53
C SER A 73 4.15 14.71 2.95
N PHE A 74 3.99 15.12 4.20
CA PHE A 74 2.69 15.54 4.75
C PHE A 74 2.79 16.95 5.33
N GLY A 75 1.70 17.71 5.19
CA GLY A 75 1.51 18.99 5.84
C GLY A 75 0.28 18.97 6.74
N PHE A 76 0.17 19.93 7.65
CA PHE A 76 -1.04 20.14 8.45
C PHE A 76 -1.48 21.59 8.37
N GLU A 77 -2.73 21.78 7.96
CA GLU A 77 -3.38 23.08 7.95
C GLU A 77 -4.25 23.23 9.21
N ILE A 78 -4.16 24.37 9.87
CA ILE A 78 -4.97 24.68 11.05
C ILE A 78 -5.94 25.80 10.71
N THR A 79 -7.22 25.53 10.90
CA THR A 79 -8.30 26.50 10.71
C THR A 79 -9.11 26.67 12.00
N ALA A 80 -9.86 27.77 12.10
CA ALA A 80 -10.78 27.96 13.21
C ALA A 80 -11.96 26.98 13.10
N GLY A 81 -12.30 26.33 14.21
CA GLY A 81 -13.50 25.51 14.30
C GLY A 81 -14.76 26.34 14.49
N THR A 82 -15.91 25.65 14.45
CA THR A 82 -17.21 26.29 14.63
C THR A 82 -17.44 26.65 16.09
N ALA A 83 -17.80 27.91 16.36
CA ALA A 83 -18.20 28.36 17.68
C ALA A 83 -19.56 27.79 18.07
N ILE A 84 -19.72 27.43 19.35
CA ILE A 84 -20.94 26.85 19.91
C ILE A 84 -21.32 27.67 21.15
N PRO A 85 -22.52 28.26 21.22
CA PRO A 85 -22.96 28.97 22.42
C PRO A 85 -22.96 28.05 23.65
N ALA A 86 -22.69 28.63 24.83
CA ALA A 86 -22.83 27.90 26.09
C ALA A 86 -24.29 27.50 26.32
N ASP A 87 -24.49 26.31 26.88
CA ASP A 87 -25.80 25.84 27.34
C ASP A 87 -25.69 25.49 28.83
N VAL A 88 -25.93 26.50 29.67
CA VAL A 88 -25.80 26.36 31.13
C VAL A 88 -26.85 25.40 31.69
N GLU A 89 -28.05 25.35 31.08
CA GLU A 89 -29.13 24.46 31.54
C GLU A 89 -28.79 22.99 31.24
N ALA A 90 -28.21 22.71 30.08
CA ALA A 90 -27.72 21.38 29.71
C ALA A 90 -26.32 21.07 30.27
N GLY A 91 -25.70 21.99 31.01
CA GLY A 91 -24.38 21.81 31.60
C GLY A 91 -23.24 21.74 30.59
N LYS A 92 -23.35 22.41 29.43
CA LYS A 92 -22.32 22.47 28.37
C LYS A 92 -21.56 23.79 28.39
N LEU A 93 -20.24 23.73 28.18
CA LEU A 93 -19.41 24.92 28.01
C LEU A 93 -19.66 25.57 26.65
N GLY A 94 -19.47 26.89 26.58
CA GLY A 94 -19.36 27.57 25.30
C GLY A 94 -18.03 27.22 24.61
N VAL A 95 -18.06 27.09 23.29
CA VAL A 95 -16.89 26.91 22.44
C VAL A 95 -16.73 28.16 21.59
N LEU A 96 -15.56 28.78 21.66
CA LEU A 96 -15.14 29.88 20.81
C LEU A 96 -14.45 29.34 19.56
N ALA A 97 -14.59 30.07 18.45
CA ALA A 97 -13.79 29.79 17.27
C ALA A 97 -12.30 30.04 17.58
N GLY A 98 -11.42 29.19 17.06
CA GLY A 98 -9.98 29.35 17.17
C GLY A 98 -9.51 30.73 16.70
N VAL A 99 -8.52 31.29 17.37
CA VAL A 99 -7.99 32.64 17.11
C VAL A 99 -6.52 32.58 16.69
N GLY A 100 -6.07 33.57 15.93
CA GLY A 100 -4.70 33.61 15.43
C GLY A 100 -4.37 32.42 14.52
N THR A 101 -3.08 32.12 14.37
CA THR A 101 -2.59 31.01 13.54
C THR A 101 -1.49 30.29 14.31
N PRO A 102 -1.83 29.19 15.01
CA PRO A 102 -0.83 28.33 15.62
C PRO A 102 0.16 27.82 14.56
N VAL A 103 1.41 27.62 14.95
CA VAL A 103 2.47 27.18 14.05
C VAL A 103 2.63 25.67 14.15
N VAL A 104 2.57 24.97 13.03
CA VAL A 104 2.94 23.55 12.97
C VAL A 104 4.44 23.44 12.74
N LYS A 105 5.12 22.69 13.60
CA LYS A 105 6.56 22.42 13.53
C LYS A 105 6.81 20.96 13.27
N TYR A 106 7.62 20.71 12.24
CA TYR A 106 7.99 19.37 11.78
C TYR A 106 9.38 18.92 12.27
N GLY A 107 10.05 19.76 13.04
CA GLY A 107 11.46 19.67 13.39
C GLY A 107 12.15 21.02 13.22
N GLU A 108 13.47 21.05 13.37
CA GLU A 108 14.28 22.25 13.14
C GLU A 108 14.31 22.57 11.64
N GLU A 109 13.85 23.77 11.25
CA GLU A 109 13.83 24.29 9.87
C GLU A 109 13.01 23.48 8.82
N ALA A 110 12.29 22.43 9.22
CA ALA A 110 11.48 21.62 8.32
C ALA A 110 10.13 22.28 7.98
N THR A 111 9.69 22.15 6.73
CA THR A 111 8.43 22.75 6.21
C THR A 111 7.32 21.73 6.00
N SER A 112 7.65 20.44 6.05
CA SER A 112 6.75 19.29 5.92
C SER A 112 7.23 18.14 6.83
N LEU A 113 6.34 17.20 7.09
CA LEU A 113 6.66 15.94 7.72
C LEU A 113 7.05 14.92 6.66
N ASP A 114 8.34 14.75 6.42
CA ASP A 114 8.84 13.85 5.40
C ASP A 114 9.12 12.46 5.96
N PHE A 115 8.77 11.43 5.21
CA PHE A 115 9.12 10.03 5.42
C PHE A 115 10.11 9.60 4.34
N SER A 116 10.98 8.64 4.64
CA SER A 116 11.95 8.11 3.68
C SER A 116 12.38 6.68 4.01
N ALA A 117 13.01 6.01 3.05
CA ALA A 117 13.60 4.68 3.23
C ALA A 117 14.62 4.57 4.39
N SER A 118 15.12 5.70 4.91
CA SER A 118 16.04 5.73 6.05
C SER A 118 15.34 5.71 7.42
N ASP A 119 14.02 5.91 7.45
CA ASP A 119 13.27 5.92 8.71
C ASP A 119 13.22 4.53 9.35
N ALA A 120 13.43 4.51 10.67
CA ALA A 120 13.33 3.30 11.44
C ALA A 120 11.87 2.83 11.51
N THR A 121 11.66 1.56 11.16
CA THR A 121 10.34 0.93 11.23
C THR A 121 10.19 0.14 12.52
N THR A 122 9.00 0.18 13.10
CA THR A 122 8.61 -0.67 14.24
C THR A 122 7.63 -1.73 13.74
N PRO A 123 7.81 -3.02 14.08
CA PRO A 123 6.79 -4.03 13.82
C PRO A 123 5.45 -3.67 14.48
N GLU A 124 4.35 -4.17 13.95
CA GLU A 124 3.05 -4.05 14.61
C GLU A 124 3.10 -4.67 16.03
N ASP A 125 2.54 -3.96 17.00
CA ASP A 125 2.26 -4.49 18.34
C ASP A 125 0.75 -4.72 18.44
N GLU A 126 0.32 -5.98 18.59
CA GLU A 126 -1.11 -6.34 18.70
C GLU A 126 -1.84 -5.60 19.84
N SER A 127 -1.10 -5.07 20.81
CA SER A 127 -1.64 -4.28 21.94
C SER A 127 -1.70 -2.76 21.68
N ALA A 128 -1.06 -2.28 20.61
CA ALA A 128 -1.11 -0.89 20.21
C ALA A 128 -2.42 -0.60 19.46
N ALA A 129 -3.37 -0.01 20.18
CA ALA A 129 -4.68 0.47 19.73
C ALA A 129 -4.71 1.44 18.52
N VAL A 130 -3.61 1.68 17.82
CA VAL A 130 -3.45 2.84 16.93
C VAL A 130 -3.49 2.47 15.44
N PHE A 131 -3.58 1.18 15.12
CA PHE A 131 -3.54 0.68 13.76
C PHE A 131 -4.90 0.10 13.38
N ALA A 132 -5.72 0.91 12.72
CA ALA A 132 -6.75 0.34 11.88
C ALA A 132 -6.04 -0.18 10.63
N THR A 133 -6.06 -1.49 10.38
CA THR A 133 -5.38 -2.10 9.22
C THR A 133 -6.21 -3.25 8.68
N ALA A 134 -5.89 -3.69 7.45
CA ALA A 134 -6.61 -4.75 6.77
C ALA A 134 -6.12 -6.16 7.16
N ALA A 135 -4.88 -6.31 7.62
CA ALA A 135 -4.28 -7.61 7.94
C ALA A 135 -3.27 -7.54 9.10
N LYS A 136 -3.73 -7.93 10.30
CA LYS A 136 -2.87 -7.99 11.51
C LYS A 136 -1.76 -9.04 11.34
N GLY A 137 -0.51 -8.66 11.58
CA GLY A 137 0.65 -9.57 11.69
C GLY A 137 1.61 -9.63 10.50
N ASP A 138 1.36 -8.89 9.41
CA ASP A 138 2.32 -8.71 8.28
C ASP A 138 2.62 -7.22 8.04
N GLU A 139 2.57 -6.42 9.10
CA GLU A 139 2.66 -4.97 8.99
C GLU A 139 3.74 -4.38 9.91
N LYS A 140 4.18 -3.19 9.53
CA LYS A 140 5.10 -2.35 10.29
C LYS A 140 4.71 -0.89 10.10
N TYR A 141 5.24 -0.02 10.94
CA TYR A 141 4.96 1.41 10.84
C TYR A 141 6.18 2.28 11.14
N VAL A 142 6.12 3.51 10.65
CA VAL A 142 6.95 4.62 11.12
C VAL A 142 6.06 5.57 11.90
N LYS A 143 6.51 6.00 13.08
CA LYS A 143 5.86 7.04 13.88
C LYS A 143 6.73 8.29 13.89
N LYS A 144 6.13 9.44 13.58
CA LYS A 144 6.72 10.76 13.80
C LYS A 144 5.75 11.63 14.59
N SER A 145 6.22 12.72 15.17
CA SER A 145 5.38 13.66 15.93
C SER A 145 5.60 15.06 15.38
N VAL A 146 4.53 15.83 15.27
CA VAL A 146 4.60 17.27 14.97
C VAL A 146 4.18 18.06 16.19
N GLU A 147 4.83 19.19 16.43
CA GLU A 147 4.48 20.14 17.49
C GLU A 147 3.52 21.19 16.93
N ILE A 148 2.45 21.47 17.64
CA ILE A 148 1.51 22.56 17.37
C ILE A 148 1.77 23.64 18.42
N ASP A 149 2.32 24.76 17.97
CA ASP A 149 2.85 25.83 18.79
C ASP A 149 1.92 27.04 18.84
N PHE A 150 1.44 27.37 20.03
CA PHE A 150 0.53 28.48 20.30
C PHE A 150 1.24 29.74 20.80
N ARG A 151 2.58 29.79 20.87
CA ARG A 151 3.33 30.98 21.34
C ARG A 151 3.02 32.24 20.53
N GLY A 152 2.68 32.10 19.24
CA GLY A 152 2.28 33.23 18.39
C GLY A 152 0.83 33.69 18.58
N VAL A 153 0.02 32.99 19.38
CA VAL A 153 -1.43 33.21 19.50
C VAL A 153 -1.74 34.08 20.72
N THR A 154 -2.65 35.04 20.55
CA THR A 154 -3.12 35.92 21.62
C THR A 154 -4.58 35.63 21.92
N PHE A 155 -4.85 35.11 23.13
CA PHE A 155 -6.20 34.92 23.65
C PHE A 155 -6.67 36.16 24.41
N THR A 156 -7.96 36.49 24.30
CA THR A 156 -8.51 37.73 24.89
C THR A 156 -9.51 37.50 26.02
N GLU A 157 -10.00 36.26 26.16
CA GLU A 157 -10.91 35.85 27.24
C GLU A 157 -10.68 34.36 27.58
N PRO A 158 -11.01 33.92 28.81
CA PRO A 158 -11.07 32.50 29.15
C PRO A 158 -12.15 31.77 28.33
N GLY A 159 -11.90 30.51 27.99
CA GLY A 159 -12.86 29.69 27.25
C GLY A 159 -12.21 28.52 26.53
N VAL A 160 -13.04 27.75 25.82
CA VAL A 160 -12.60 26.65 24.95
C VAL A 160 -12.45 27.19 23.54
N TYR A 161 -11.24 27.26 23.00
CA TYR A 161 -10.97 27.70 21.63
C TYR A 161 -10.78 26.48 20.72
N ARG A 162 -11.66 26.31 19.74
CA ARG A 162 -11.65 25.15 18.85
C ARG A 162 -10.91 25.43 17.54
N TYR A 163 -10.01 24.53 17.20
CA TYR A 163 -9.29 24.50 15.93
C TYR A 163 -9.56 23.19 15.20
N ILE A 164 -9.51 23.22 13.86
CA ILE A 164 -9.55 22.04 13.02
C ILE A 164 -8.19 21.90 12.34
N ILE A 165 -7.52 20.79 12.63
CA ILE A 165 -6.26 20.39 12.01
C ILE A 165 -6.61 19.46 10.86
N THR A 166 -6.17 19.76 9.66
CA THR A 166 -6.37 18.93 8.47
C THR A 166 -5.03 18.48 7.94
N GLU A 167 -4.81 17.17 7.90
CA GLU A 167 -3.65 16.63 7.19
C GLU A 167 -3.80 16.81 5.68
N THR A 168 -2.71 17.21 5.06
CA THR A 168 -2.55 17.45 3.63
C THR A 168 -1.34 16.68 3.10
N GLY A 169 -1.26 16.55 1.78
CA GLY A 169 -0.25 15.76 1.08
C GLY A 169 -0.91 14.71 0.21
N ASP A 170 -0.51 14.65 -1.05
CA ASP A 170 -0.95 13.63 -2.01
C ASP A 170 0.28 12.81 -2.38
N ASN A 171 0.28 11.53 -2.00
CA ASN A 171 1.43 10.65 -2.13
C ASN A 171 0.98 9.32 -2.70
N GLN A 172 1.70 8.79 -3.70
CA GLN A 172 1.37 7.53 -4.35
C GLN A 172 1.15 6.38 -3.37
N GLY A 173 0.03 5.68 -3.53
CA GLY A 173 -0.28 4.50 -2.74
C GLY A 173 -0.58 4.78 -1.26
N ILE A 174 -0.70 6.05 -0.84
CA ILE A 174 -1.01 6.39 0.55
C ILE A 174 -2.47 6.82 0.69
N ILE A 175 -3.17 6.20 1.64
CA ILE A 175 -4.49 6.64 2.12
C ILE A 175 -4.30 7.50 3.36
N ASN A 176 -4.66 8.78 3.27
CA ASN A 176 -4.58 9.70 4.40
C ASN A 176 -5.72 9.49 5.40
N GLY A 177 -5.42 9.43 6.69
CA GLY A 177 -6.42 9.29 7.75
C GLY A 177 -7.10 7.91 7.76
N PHE A 178 -6.39 6.85 7.39
CA PHE A 178 -6.94 5.50 7.33
C PHE A 178 -7.52 5.05 8.68
N THR A 179 -8.77 4.56 8.66
CA THR A 179 -9.57 4.13 9.82
C THR A 179 -10.07 2.68 9.68
N GLY A 180 -9.59 1.94 8.68
CA GLY A 180 -9.99 0.58 8.36
C GLY A 180 -10.47 0.45 6.91
N ALA A 181 -10.48 -0.78 6.38
CA ALA A 181 -10.84 -1.04 4.98
C ALA A 181 -12.30 -0.69 4.65
N ASP A 182 -13.19 -0.78 5.64
CA ASP A 182 -14.63 -0.55 5.50
C ASP A 182 -15.09 0.79 6.12
N SER A 183 -14.14 1.65 6.47
CA SER A 183 -14.40 2.93 7.14
C SER A 183 -13.99 4.11 6.27
N GLU A 184 -14.73 5.21 6.37
CA GLU A 184 -14.32 6.46 5.74
C GLU A 184 -13.05 6.99 6.38
N ALA A 185 -12.11 7.41 5.54
CA ALA A 185 -10.87 8.00 5.97
C ALA A 185 -11.10 9.33 6.71
N VAL A 186 -10.41 9.52 7.84
CA VAL A 186 -10.53 10.68 8.73
C VAL A 186 -9.15 11.33 8.93
N ASN A 187 -8.79 12.22 8.01
CA ASN A 187 -7.53 12.99 8.01
C ASN A 187 -7.61 14.31 8.81
N THR A 188 -8.73 14.58 9.47
CA THR A 188 -8.95 15.80 10.27
C THR A 188 -8.96 15.51 11.77
N ARG A 189 -8.50 16.46 12.58
CA ARG A 189 -8.65 16.44 14.04
C ARG A 189 -9.27 17.74 14.54
N THR A 190 -10.16 17.62 15.52
CA THR A 190 -10.63 18.78 16.28
C THR A 190 -9.73 18.93 17.50
N LEU A 191 -9.16 20.12 17.70
CA LEU A 191 -8.35 20.48 18.85
C LEU A 191 -9.06 21.56 19.66
N ASP A 192 -9.50 21.21 20.85
CA ASP A 192 -10.03 22.13 21.84
C ASP A 192 -8.90 22.59 22.77
N VAL A 193 -8.66 23.90 22.79
CA VAL A 193 -7.66 24.56 23.65
C VAL A 193 -8.37 25.23 24.81
N TYR A 194 -8.13 24.75 26.02
CA TYR A 194 -8.77 25.26 27.24
C TYR A 194 -7.93 26.41 27.80
N VAL A 195 -8.49 27.62 27.76
CA VAL A 195 -7.83 28.83 28.26
C VAL A 195 -8.53 29.29 29.54
N GLU A 196 -7.76 29.49 30.59
CA GLU A 196 -8.27 29.86 31.92
C GLU A 196 -7.75 31.23 32.36
N ASP A 197 -8.55 31.88 33.21
CA ASP A 197 -8.10 33.06 33.95
C ASP A 197 -7.08 32.63 35.03
N SER A 198 -5.90 33.24 34.96
CA SER A 198 -4.82 33.08 35.93
C SER A 198 -4.40 34.44 36.51
N SER A 199 -5.31 35.41 36.47
CA SER A 199 -5.09 36.75 37.03
C SER A 199 -4.79 36.68 38.54
N TYR A 200 -3.97 37.61 39.02
CA TYR A 200 -3.56 37.67 40.42
C TYR A 200 -3.33 39.11 40.86
N ILE A 201 -3.31 39.34 42.17
CA ILE A 201 -2.92 40.63 42.76
C ILE A 201 -1.42 40.57 43.09
N ALA A 202 -0.63 41.47 42.52
CA ALA A 202 0.79 41.59 42.80
C ALA A 202 1.06 42.13 44.22
N GLU A 203 2.30 42.01 44.69
CA GLU A 203 2.69 42.46 46.04
C GLU A 203 2.45 43.95 46.29
N ASP A 204 2.47 44.78 45.24
CA ASP A 204 2.19 46.22 45.32
C ASP A 204 0.68 46.56 45.29
N GLY A 205 -0.19 45.54 45.27
CA GLY A 205 -1.64 45.68 45.19
C GLY A 205 -2.17 45.87 43.76
N THR A 206 -1.32 45.83 42.74
CA THR A 206 -1.74 45.92 41.33
C THR A 206 -2.42 44.64 40.89
N GLU A 207 -3.59 44.75 40.27
CA GLU A 207 -4.23 43.63 39.58
C GLU A 207 -3.49 43.32 38.28
N VAL A 208 -3.04 42.07 38.14
CA VAL A 208 -2.36 41.56 36.95
C VAL A 208 -3.31 40.62 36.24
N ASN A 209 -3.83 41.07 35.11
CA ASN A 209 -4.66 40.24 34.23
C ASN A 209 -3.79 39.25 33.48
N LYS A 210 -4.16 37.97 33.53
CA LYS A 210 -3.38 36.91 32.90
C LYS A 210 -4.26 35.75 32.47
N LEU A 211 -4.04 35.27 31.25
CA LEU A 211 -4.61 34.02 30.76
C LEU A 211 -3.51 32.97 30.60
N ILE A 212 -3.87 31.70 30.79
CA ILE A 212 -2.99 30.56 30.51
C ILE A 212 -3.74 29.53 29.67
N ILE A 213 -3.01 28.79 28.84
CA ILE A 213 -3.52 27.54 28.30
C ILE A 213 -3.40 26.49 29.40
N ALA A 214 -4.54 25.97 29.85
CA ALA A 214 -4.64 24.99 30.92
C ALA A 214 -4.53 23.55 30.39
N ASP A 215 -5.17 23.26 29.26
CA ASP A 215 -5.18 21.91 28.68
C ASP A 215 -5.52 21.88 27.18
N TYR A 216 -5.30 20.73 26.56
CA TYR A 216 -5.65 20.42 25.18
C TYR A 216 -6.45 19.12 25.11
N VAL A 217 -7.52 19.10 24.34
CA VAL A 217 -8.25 17.86 24.03
C VAL A 217 -8.38 17.71 22.51
N MET A 218 -7.93 16.58 21.99
CA MET A 218 -7.97 16.29 20.56
C MET A 218 -8.91 15.13 20.24
N TYR A 219 -9.70 15.28 19.19
CA TYR A 219 -10.69 14.31 18.73
C TYR A 219 -10.45 13.95 17.27
N ALA A 220 -10.77 12.71 16.91
CA ALA A 220 -10.89 12.29 15.52
C ALA A 220 -12.02 13.05 14.81
N GLY A 221 -11.75 13.55 13.61
CA GLY A 221 -12.76 14.20 12.78
C GLY A 221 -13.04 15.65 13.16
N VAL A 222 -14.08 16.20 12.55
CA VAL A 222 -14.65 17.50 12.87
C VAL A 222 -15.77 17.31 13.89
N ILE A 223 -15.66 17.98 15.04
CA ILE A 223 -16.64 17.91 16.12
C ILE A 223 -17.49 19.17 16.16
N ASP A 224 -18.81 18.99 16.18
CA ASP A 224 -19.84 20.03 16.21
C ASP A 224 -20.58 20.12 17.55
N LYS A 225 -20.12 19.38 18.56
CA LYS A 225 -20.68 19.36 19.91
C LYS A 225 -19.80 20.12 20.91
N ALA A 226 -20.43 20.74 21.90
CA ALA A 226 -19.76 21.39 23.01
C ALA A 226 -19.37 20.38 24.11
N PRO A 227 -18.23 20.57 24.79
CA PRO A 227 -17.84 19.74 25.93
C PRO A 227 -18.72 20.01 27.16
N ASP A 228 -18.82 19.04 28.05
CA ASP A 228 -19.48 19.21 29.36
C ASP A 228 -18.73 20.20 30.26
N ALA A 229 -19.48 21.02 30.99
CA ALA A 229 -18.99 21.99 31.97
C ALA A 229 -18.58 21.36 33.30
N LYS A 230 -19.04 20.14 33.56
CA LYS A 230 -18.58 19.28 34.65
C LYS A 230 -18.15 17.99 33.99
N GLY A 231 -16.91 17.54 34.21
CA GLY A 231 -16.50 16.23 33.71
C GLY A 231 -17.50 15.17 34.16
N ASN A 232 -17.87 14.24 33.28
CA ASN A 232 -18.77 13.15 33.66
C ASN A 232 -18.03 12.27 34.67
N GLU A 233 -18.41 12.34 35.95
CA GLU A 233 -17.84 11.50 37.02
C GLU A 233 -18.39 10.06 36.97
N GLU A 234 -19.48 9.81 36.22
CA GLU A 234 -20.22 8.54 36.24
C GLU A 234 -19.88 7.56 35.09
N ASP A 235 -19.19 7.99 34.03
CA ASP A 235 -18.88 7.13 32.88
C ASP A 235 -17.37 6.85 32.82
N GLU A 236 -16.98 5.59 33.12
CA GLU A 236 -15.62 5.08 32.90
C GLU A 236 -15.24 4.99 31.40
N GLU A 237 -16.15 5.34 30.47
CA GLU A 237 -15.91 5.53 29.05
C GLU A 237 -15.72 7.02 28.73
N PHE A 238 -14.48 7.40 28.43
CA PHE A 238 -13.98 8.78 28.39
C PHE A 238 -14.41 9.55 27.12
N TYR A 239 -15.71 9.76 26.92
CA TYR A 239 -16.27 10.53 25.81
C TYR A 239 -17.25 11.61 26.32
N ALA A 240 -16.74 12.71 26.90
CA ALA A 240 -17.54 13.91 27.24
C ALA A 240 -18.29 14.51 26.01
N ILE A 241 -17.84 14.10 24.83
CA ILE A 241 -18.52 14.21 23.56
C ILE A 241 -18.39 12.80 22.97
N ASP A 242 -19.47 12.19 22.49
CA ASP A 242 -19.51 10.89 21.77
C ASP A 242 -18.64 10.94 20.49
N ALA A 243 -17.32 10.97 20.71
CA ALA A 243 -16.28 11.31 19.76
C ALA A 243 -14.94 10.73 20.24
N LEU A 244 -14.27 10.01 19.36
CA LEU A 244 -13.00 9.35 19.68
C LEU A 244 -11.91 10.38 20.00
N LYS A 245 -11.47 10.44 21.26
CA LYS A 245 -10.28 11.21 21.65
C LYS A 245 -9.02 10.53 21.13
N THR A 246 -8.22 11.26 20.35
CA THR A 246 -6.96 10.78 19.81
C THR A 246 -6.09 11.96 19.39
N ASP A 247 -4.80 11.85 19.70
CA ASP A 247 -3.74 12.77 19.31
C ASP A 247 -2.92 12.22 18.15
N SER A 248 -3.50 11.30 17.35
CA SER A 248 -2.79 10.66 16.25
C SER A 248 -3.59 10.62 14.95
N ILE A 249 -2.90 10.66 13.80
CA ILE A 249 -3.45 10.36 12.46
C ILE A 249 -2.65 9.22 11.84
N THR A 250 -3.34 8.13 11.48
CA THR A 250 -2.77 6.97 10.81
C THR A 250 -3.00 7.05 9.31
N ASN A 251 -1.96 6.77 8.53
CA ASN A 251 -2.02 6.56 7.08
C ASN A 251 -1.64 5.13 6.75
N LEU A 252 -2.21 4.62 5.67
CA LEU A 252 -1.87 3.32 5.12
C LEU A 252 -1.14 3.49 3.79
N TYR A 253 0.05 2.94 3.67
CA TYR A 253 0.77 2.78 2.42
C TYR A 253 0.42 1.43 1.79
N GLU A 254 -0.51 1.47 0.83
CA GLU A 254 -0.99 0.31 0.08
C GLU A 254 0.03 -0.10 -0.98
N THR A 255 0.57 -1.30 -0.81
CA THR A 255 1.55 -1.89 -1.72
C THR A 255 1.21 -3.34 -2.00
N GLN A 256 1.45 -3.78 -3.24
CA GLN A 256 1.24 -5.16 -3.66
C GLN A 256 2.49 -5.72 -4.33
N ASP A 257 2.57 -7.05 -4.37
CA ASP A 257 3.69 -7.74 -4.97
C ASP A 257 3.38 -8.12 -6.43
N LEU A 258 4.42 -8.13 -7.28
CA LEU A 258 4.36 -8.65 -8.64
C LEU A 258 5.21 -9.91 -8.74
N SER A 259 4.57 -11.07 -8.88
CA SER A 259 5.23 -12.34 -9.15
C SER A 259 5.08 -12.73 -10.62
N PHE A 260 6.18 -13.19 -11.23
CA PHE A 260 6.17 -13.74 -12.58
C PHE A 260 6.90 -15.08 -12.64
N GLY A 261 6.24 -16.08 -13.22
CA GLY A 261 6.71 -17.45 -13.25
C GLY A 261 6.87 -18.04 -14.65
N LYS A 262 7.62 -19.14 -14.73
CA LYS A 262 7.82 -19.89 -15.96
C LYS A 262 7.28 -21.32 -15.87
N LYS A 263 6.50 -21.71 -16.88
CA LYS A 263 6.17 -23.10 -17.16
C LYS A 263 6.66 -23.51 -18.54
N VAL A 264 7.22 -24.70 -18.65
CA VAL A 264 7.54 -25.35 -19.92
C VAL A 264 6.69 -26.60 -20.05
N THR A 265 6.16 -26.89 -21.24
CA THR A 265 5.38 -28.08 -21.58
C THR A 265 5.85 -28.71 -22.89
N GLY A 266 5.18 -29.79 -23.29
CA GLY A 266 5.49 -30.50 -24.52
C GLY A 266 6.62 -31.52 -24.38
N ASN A 267 6.58 -32.54 -25.23
CA ASN A 267 7.53 -33.67 -25.19
C ASN A 267 8.93 -33.33 -25.70
N GLN A 268 9.13 -32.12 -26.24
CA GLN A 268 10.42 -31.59 -26.67
C GLN A 268 10.80 -30.32 -25.89
N GLY A 269 10.07 -29.99 -24.83
CA GLY A 269 10.36 -28.82 -23.99
C GLY A 269 11.45 -29.10 -22.96
N SER A 270 12.58 -28.43 -23.09
CA SER A 270 13.69 -28.46 -22.12
C SER A 270 13.30 -27.71 -20.85
N LYS A 271 13.45 -28.40 -19.71
CA LYS A 271 13.11 -27.86 -18.38
C LYS A 271 14.24 -27.03 -17.76
N ASP A 272 15.44 -27.20 -18.27
CA ASP A 272 16.70 -26.60 -17.82
C ASP A 272 17.18 -25.46 -18.73
N LYS A 273 16.39 -25.08 -19.74
CA LYS A 273 16.64 -23.87 -20.55
C LYS A 273 16.21 -22.64 -19.77
N TYR A 274 17.08 -21.64 -19.67
CA TYR A 274 16.69 -20.31 -19.22
C TYR A 274 16.02 -19.53 -20.35
N PHE A 275 14.86 -18.93 -20.04
CA PHE A 275 14.14 -17.99 -20.89
C PHE A 275 14.33 -16.58 -20.37
N LYS A 276 14.53 -15.62 -21.27
CA LYS A 276 14.74 -14.21 -20.92
C LYS A 276 13.40 -13.49 -20.78
N PHE A 277 13.16 -12.95 -19.59
CA PHE A 277 12.06 -12.07 -19.27
C PHE A 277 12.55 -10.62 -19.28
N THR A 278 11.73 -9.70 -19.77
CA THR A 278 11.95 -8.27 -19.64
C THR A 278 10.78 -7.68 -18.85
N VAL A 279 11.09 -7.09 -17.71
CA VAL A 279 10.10 -6.51 -16.80
C VAL A 279 10.31 -5.01 -16.76
N LYS A 280 9.24 -4.25 -16.98
CA LYS A 280 9.21 -2.79 -16.95
C LYS A 280 8.20 -2.33 -15.92
N LEU A 281 8.62 -1.39 -15.08
CA LEU A 281 7.74 -0.63 -14.19
C LEU A 281 7.65 0.81 -14.68
N GLU A 282 6.48 1.42 -14.61
CA GLU A 282 6.27 2.84 -14.92
C GLU A 282 5.26 3.48 -13.97
N GLY A 283 5.40 4.79 -13.80
CA GLY A 283 4.52 5.58 -12.96
C GLY A 283 4.86 5.49 -11.47
N VAL A 284 6.08 5.10 -11.11
CA VAL A 284 6.57 5.21 -9.72
C VAL A 284 6.90 6.68 -9.46
N GLU A 285 6.18 7.33 -8.52
CA GLU A 285 6.35 8.76 -8.24
C GLU A 285 7.68 9.06 -7.52
N ASP A 286 8.06 8.22 -6.56
CA ASP A 286 9.39 8.28 -5.95
C ASP A 286 10.44 7.71 -6.92
N THR A 287 11.03 8.59 -7.72
CA THR A 287 12.06 8.22 -8.71
C THR A 287 13.35 7.64 -8.12
N THR A 288 13.52 7.72 -6.80
CA THR A 288 14.68 7.15 -6.10
C THR A 288 14.38 5.81 -5.44
N ALA A 289 13.13 5.36 -5.48
CA ALA A 289 12.72 4.10 -4.88
C ALA A 289 13.49 2.91 -5.48
N VAL A 290 13.82 1.96 -4.63
CA VAL A 290 14.42 0.68 -5.00
C VAL A 290 13.63 -0.43 -4.32
N PHE A 291 12.95 -1.23 -5.13
CA PHE A 291 12.13 -2.35 -4.68
C PHE A 291 13.00 -3.59 -4.47
N THR A 292 12.64 -4.40 -3.47
CA THR A 292 13.29 -5.68 -3.22
C THR A 292 12.82 -6.69 -4.25
N VAL A 293 13.77 -7.43 -4.84
CA VAL A 293 13.45 -8.56 -5.71
C VAL A 293 13.81 -9.85 -4.98
N ASN A 294 12.78 -10.63 -4.68
CA ASN A 294 12.90 -11.94 -4.08
C ASN A 294 12.97 -12.99 -5.19
N LEU A 295 14.11 -13.68 -5.26
CA LEU A 295 14.32 -14.70 -6.29
C LEU A 295 13.51 -15.98 -6.04
N ASN A 296 12.89 -16.13 -4.86
CA ASN A 296 12.17 -17.34 -4.44
C ASN A 296 12.99 -18.61 -4.71
N ASN A 297 12.62 -19.38 -5.75
CA ASN A 297 13.31 -20.60 -6.18
C ASN A 297 14.04 -20.46 -7.52
N ALA A 298 14.12 -19.25 -8.07
CA ALA A 298 14.94 -18.94 -9.24
C ALA A 298 16.43 -18.90 -8.87
N ASP A 299 17.28 -19.25 -9.82
CA ASP A 299 18.73 -19.18 -9.62
C ASP A 299 19.22 -17.74 -9.59
N GLY A 300 20.20 -17.46 -8.72
CA GLY A 300 20.85 -16.14 -8.66
C GLY A 300 21.66 -15.81 -9.92
N THR A 301 22.27 -16.83 -10.53
CA THR A 301 23.12 -16.70 -11.72
C THR A 301 22.74 -17.76 -12.73
N VAL A 302 22.63 -17.38 -14.00
CA VAL A 302 22.36 -18.30 -15.10
C VAL A 302 23.51 -19.27 -15.28
N THR A 303 23.20 -20.57 -15.18
CA THR A 303 24.16 -21.65 -15.39
C THR A 303 24.14 -22.16 -16.84
N SER A 304 25.22 -22.81 -17.25
CA SER A 304 25.31 -23.40 -18.58
C SER A 304 24.49 -24.69 -18.68
N THR A 305 23.65 -24.80 -19.69
CA THR A 305 22.97 -26.04 -20.11
C THR A 305 23.03 -26.15 -21.63
N ASP A 306 22.82 -27.36 -22.17
CA ASP A 306 22.88 -27.59 -23.62
C ASP A 306 21.81 -26.80 -24.40
N ALA A 307 20.71 -26.40 -23.72
CA ALA A 307 19.58 -25.69 -24.33
C ALA A 307 19.59 -24.17 -24.09
N THR A 308 20.37 -23.69 -23.12
CA THR A 308 20.44 -22.26 -22.75
C THR A 308 21.22 -21.47 -23.80
N VAL A 309 20.73 -20.27 -24.12
CA VAL A 309 21.43 -19.38 -25.06
C VAL A 309 22.75 -18.96 -24.42
N SER A 310 23.87 -19.17 -25.15
CA SER A 310 25.22 -18.95 -24.62
C SER A 310 25.45 -17.53 -24.09
N GLY A 311 24.77 -16.53 -24.66
CA GLY A 311 24.82 -15.14 -24.21
C GLY A 311 24.18 -14.87 -22.84
N TYR A 312 23.37 -15.79 -22.31
CA TYR A 312 22.75 -15.65 -20.99
C TYR A 312 23.65 -16.20 -19.88
N VAL A 313 24.59 -17.10 -20.20
CA VAL A 313 25.38 -17.80 -19.18
C VAL A 313 26.25 -16.80 -18.39
N GLY A 314 26.16 -16.87 -17.06
CA GLY A 314 26.90 -16.00 -16.14
C GLY A 314 26.23 -14.66 -15.86
N THR A 315 25.04 -14.38 -16.42
CA THR A 315 24.26 -13.20 -16.01
C THR A 315 23.57 -13.47 -14.68
N ASP A 316 23.57 -12.47 -13.80
CA ASP A 316 22.87 -12.52 -12.52
C ASP A 316 21.43 -12.01 -12.66
N ASN A 317 20.49 -12.69 -12.01
CA ASN A 317 19.16 -12.16 -11.80
C ASN A 317 19.24 -11.00 -10.79
N PRO A 318 18.71 -9.80 -11.11
CA PRO A 318 18.70 -8.68 -10.18
C PRO A 318 17.99 -9.00 -8.86
N THR A 319 18.56 -8.54 -7.74
CA THR A 319 17.94 -8.61 -6.40
C THR A 319 17.32 -7.28 -5.94
N ALA A 320 17.37 -6.27 -6.81
CA ALA A 320 16.81 -4.94 -6.59
C ALA A 320 16.25 -4.37 -7.90
N PHE A 321 15.13 -3.65 -7.82
CA PHE A 321 14.45 -3.06 -8.96
C PHE A 321 14.32 -1.54 -8.75
N ALA A 322 15.05 -0.75 -9.53
CA ALA A 322 14.98 0.72 -9.42
C ALA A 322 13.67 1.28 -10.02
N ALA A 323 13.18 2.38 -9.46
CA ALA A 323 11.99 3.07 -9.94
C ALA A 323 12.04 3.34 -11.45
N ASN A 324 10.91 3.09 -12.12
CA ASN A 324 10.72 3.33 -13.56
C ASN A 324 11.76 2.63 -14.48
N ALA A 325 12.41 1.57 -14.00
CA ALA A 325 13.41 0.84 -14.76
C ALA A 325 12.80 -0.27 -15.65
N THR A 326 13.61 -0.74 -16.60
CA THR A 326 13.39 -2.00 -17.33
C THR A 326 14.55 -2.93 -17.01
N LEU A 327 14.27 -4.10 -16.45
CA LEU A 327 15.26 -5.10 -16.08
C LEU A 327 15.01 -6.42 -16.79
N GLU A 328 16.08 -7.17 -17.01
CA GLU A 328 16.03 -8.52 -17.57
C GLU A 328 16.18 -9.56 -16.46
N PHE A 329 15.43 -10.65 -16.59
CA PHE A 329 15.45 -11.81 -15.69
C PHE A 329 15.51 -13.11 -16.50
N TYR A 330 15.96 -14.18 -15.87
CA TYR A 330 16.21 -15.46 -16.53
C TYR A 330 15.63 -16.59 -15.68
N LEU A 331 14.65 -17.32 -16.23
CA LEU A 331 13.92 -18.38 -15.52
C LEU A 331 13.90 -19.69 -16.31
N GLN A 332 14.10 -20.80 -15.60
CA GLN A 332 13.85 -22.17 -16.06
C GLN A 332 12.41 -22.61 -15.78
N ASP A 333 12.03 -23.83 -16.21
CA ASP A 333 10.74 -24.40 -15.83
C ASP A 333 10.58 -24.44 -14.31
N SER A 334 9.37 -24.09 -13.85
CA SER A 334 9.00 -24.16 -12.44
C SER A 334 9.80 -23.21 -11.54
N GLN A 335 10.38 -22.13 -12.08
CA GLN A 335 10.96 -21.01 -11.33
C GLN A 335 10.07 -19.76 -11.40
N TYR A 336 10.13 -18.92 -10.37
CA TYR A 336 9.45 -17.62 -10.35
C TYR A 336 10.18 -16.60 -9.47
N ILE A 337 9.97 -15.32 -9.76
CA ILE A 337 10.53 -14.18 -9.04
C ILE A 337 9.39 -13.29 -8.54
N THR A 338 9.59 -12.59 -7.41
CA THR A 338 8.66 -11.60 -6.87
C THR A 338 9.35 -10.25 -6.72
N ILE A 339 8.73 -9.19 -7.22
CA ILE A 339 9.08 -7.80 -6.90
C ILE A 339 8.13 -7.35 -5.80
N GLU A 340 8.69 -6.98 -4.64
CA GLU A 340 7.93 -6.74 -3.42
C GLU A 340 7.59 -5.25 -3.23
N GLY A 341 6.40 -4.97 -2.69
CA GLY A 341 6.06 -3.65 -2.17
C GLY A 341 5.84 -2.55 -3.22
N LEU A 342 5.25 -2.89 -4.37
CA LEU A 342 4.93 -1.92 -5.41
C LEU A 342 3.73 -1.06 -5.00
N PRO A 343 3.84 0.28 -5.02
CA PRO A 343 2.73 1.15 -4.71
C PRO A 343 1.57 1.02 -5.69
N LYS A 344 0.35 1.19 -5.19
CA LYS A 344 -0.86 1.28 -5.99
C LYS A 344 -0.74 2.36 -7.08
N GLY A 345 -1.20 2.04 -8.29
CA GLY A 345 -1.13 2.94 -9.46
C GLY A 345 0.11 2.75 -10.33
N VAL A 346 1.16 2.06 -9.85
CA VAL A 346 2.29 1.65 -10.69
C VAL A 346 1.81 0.72 -11.80
N THR A 347 2.30 0.94 -13.01
CA THR A 347 2.03 0.05 -14.15
C THR A 347 3.20 -0.91 -14.36
N TYR A 348 2.87 -2.14 -14.77
CA TYR A 348 3.87 -3.16 -15.05
C TYR A 348 3.68 -3.75 -16.45
N THR A 349 4.79 -4.20 -17.03
CA THR A 349 4.81 -4.99 -18.26
C THR A 349 5.85 -6.09 -18.12
N VAL A 350 5.43 -7.33 -18.34
CA VAL A 350 6.28 -8.53 -18.35
C VAL A 350 6.23 -9.13 -19.76
N THR A 351 7.36 -9.16 -20.44
CA THR A 351 7.51 -9.85 -21.74
C THR A 351 8.52 -10.96 -21.63
N GLU A 352 8.44 -11.96 -22.50
CA GLU A 352 9.40 -13.05 -22.58
C GLU A 352 9.87 -13.25 -24.02
N ASP A 353 11.15 -13.55 -24.20
CA ASP A 353 11.65 -14.15 -25.43
C ASP A 353 11.34 -15.65 -25.46
N ALA A 354 10.33 -16.01 -26.26
CA ALA A 354 9.88 -17.40 -26.41
C ALA A 354 10.86 -18.28 -27.20
N GLU A 355 11.81 -17.66 -27.93
CA GLU A 355 12.76 -18.35 -28.78
C GLU A 355 12.05 -19.27 -29.82
N ASP A 356 12.33 -20.58 -29.77
CA ASP A 356 11.76 -21.59 -30.66
C ASP A 356 10.57 -22.37 -30.04
N TYR A 357 9.94 -21.80 -29.01
CA TYR A 357 8.74 -22.33 -28.37
C TYR A 357 7.48 -21.58 -28.80
N THR A 358 6.32 -22.21 -28.62
CA THR A 358 5.03 -21.50 -28.64
C THR A 358 4.72 -21.02 -27.23
N ALA A 359 4.65 -19.71 -27.01
CA ALA A 359 4.37 -19.11 -25.72
C ALA A 359 2.90 -18.70 -25.58
N THR A 360 2.32 -18.95 -24.41
CA THR A 360 1.03 -18.40 -23.95
C THR A 360 1.18 -17.74 -22.60
N THR A 361 0.41 -16.69 -22.35
CA THR A 361 0.42 -15.92 -21.09
C THR A 361 -0.41 -16.61 -20.00
N ALA A 362 -0.10 -16.32 -18.73
CA ALA A 362 -0.77 -16.94 -17.59
C ALA A 362 -2.29 -16.68 -17.53
N ASP A 363 -2.76 -15.52 -17.97
CA ASP A 363 -4.20 -15.19 -18.05
C ASP A 363 -4.96 -16.01 -19.12
N SER A 364 -4.27 -16.45 -20.15
CA SER A 364 -4.81 -17.36 -21.17
C SER A 364 -4.68 -18.83 -20.76
N THR A 365 -3.54 -19.20 -20.18
CA THR A 365 -3.22 -20.56 -19.72
C THR A 365 -2.67 -20.53 -18.30
N PRO A 366 -3.54 -20.55 -17.27
CA PRO A 366 -3.10 -20.55 -15.88
C PRO A 366 -2.25 -21.77 -15.54
N PHE A 367 -1.28 -21.58 -14.67
CA PHE A 367 -0.40 -22.66 -14.19
C PHE A 367 -0.02 -22.45 -12.72
N SER A 368 0.56 -23.47 -12.11
CA SER A 368 1.00 -23.42 -10.72
C SER A 368 2.48 -23.81 -10.58
N ILE A 369 3.18 -23.14 -9.68
CA ILE A 369 4.51 -23.54 -9.20
C ILE A 369 4.39 -23.75 -7.69
N GLY A 370 4.49 -25.00 -7.24
CA GLY A 370 4.14 -25.35 -5.87
C GLY A 370 2.70 -24.97 -5.55
N SER A 371 2.50 -24.17 -4.48
CA SER A 371 1.19 -23.66 -4.06
C SER A 371 0.82 -22.31 -4.68
N VAL A 372 1.71 -21.70 -5.48
CA VAL A 372 1.48 -20.40 -6.10
C VAL A 372 0.78 -20.61 -7.45
N ASN A 373 -0.38 -19.96 -7.63
CA ASN A 373 -1.14 -19.99 -8.87
C ASN A 373 -0.91 -18.71 -9.67
N PHE A 374 -0.54 -18.86 -10.93
CA PHE A 374 -0.32 -17.79 -11.89
C PHE A 374 -1.47 -17.78 -12.87
N GLY A 375 -2.13 -16.63 -13.00
CA GLY A 375 -3.33 -16.46 -13.82
C GLY A 375 -3.64 -15.02 -14.21
N ASP A 376 -2.77 -14.07 -13.83
CA ASP A 376 -2.99 -12.66 -14.11
C ASP A 376 -2.33 -12.24 -15.43
N ALA A 377 -2.83 -11.15 -16.01
CA ALA A 377 -2.30 -10.57 -17.23
C ALA A 377 -0.85 -10.10 -17.07
N THR A 378 -0.06 -10.22 -18.14
CA THR A 378 1.36 -9.83 -18.15
C THR A 378 1.58 -8.32 -18.24
N THR A 379 0.51 -7.55 -18.41
CA THR A 379 0.52 -6.08 -18.37
C THR A 379 -0.66 -5.58 -17.56
N GLY A 380 -0.48 -4.51 -16.80
CA GLY A 380 -1.55 -3.97 -15.97
C GLY A 380 -1.09 -2.87 -15.02
N THR A 381 -1.94 -2.57 -14.05
CA THR A 381 -1.72 -1.59 -12.99
C THR A 381 -1.84 -2.28 -11.63
N ILE A 382 -0.93 -1.97 -10.72
CA ILE A 382 -0.99 -2.42 -9.33
C ILE A 382 -2.23 -1.81 -8.66
N ALA A 383 -3.11 -2.68 -8.16
CA ALA A 383 -4.38 -2.31 -7.53
C ALA A 383 -4.43 -2.89 -6.10
N ALA A 384 -5.53 -3.57 -5.72
CA ALA A 384 -5.75 -4.05 -4.36
C ALA A 384 -5.25 -5.49 -4.09
N ALA A 385 -4.76 -6.20 -5.11
CA ALA A 385 -4.30 -7.58 -5.01
C ALA A 385 -2.91 -7.76 -5.62
N ASP A 386 -2.15 -8.71 -5.08
CA ASP A 386 -0.85 -9.10 -5.65
C ASP A 386 -1.07 -9.73 -7.01
N ILE A 387 -0.18 -9.42 -7.95
CA ILE A 387 -0.22 -9.91 -9.32
C ILE A 387 0.64 -11.17 -9.43
N LYS A 388 0.09 -12.22 -10.03
CA LYS A 388 0.78 -13.49 -10.31
C LYS A 388 0.62 -13.84 -11.79
N THR A 389 1.61 -13.46 -12.58
CA THR A 389 1.61 -13.61 -14.04
C THR A 389 2.76 -14.51 -14.55
N GLY A 390 2.94 -14.63 -15.85
CA GLY A 390 4.03 -15.43 -16.42
C GLY A 390 3.68 -16.05 -17.77
N PHE A 391 4.46 -17.05 -18.15
CA PHE A 391 4.35 -17.68 -19.47
C PHE A 391 4.44 -19.21 -19.40
N VAL A 392 3.65 -19.86 -20.24
CA VAL A 392 3.73 -21.29 -20.55
C VAL A 392 4.35 -21.43 -21.94
N ASN A 393 5.52 -22.07 -22.04
CA ASN A 393 6.16 -22.38 -23.32
C ASN A 393 6.00 -23.85 -23.66
N ASP A 394 5.28 -24.12 -24.74
CA ASP A 394 5.13 -25.45 -25.29
C ASP A 394 6.09 -25.69 -26.45
N ARG A 395 6.71 -26.87 -26.43
CA ARG A 395 7.37 -27.40 -27.62
C ARG A 395 7.05 -28.88 -27.76
N THR A 396 6.27 -29.19 -28.79
CA THR A 396 5.90 -30.54 -29.16
C THR A 396 6.55 -30.96 -30.48
N GLY A 397 6.93 -32.23 -30.57
CA GLY A 397 7.52 -32.81 -31.78
C GLY A 397 7.06 -34.24 -31.99
N TRP A 398 6.99 -34.66 -33.25
CA TRP A 398 6.65 -36.04 -33.60
C TRP A 398 7.84 -36.94 -33.28
N ILE A 399 7.64 -37.97 -32.46
CA ILE A 399 8.62 -39.04 -32.27
C ILE A 399 8.41 -40.03 -33.40
N PRO A 400 9.35 -40.18 -34.36
CA PRO A 400 9.21 -41.19 -35.40
C PRO A 400 9.21 -42.57 -34.74
N THR A 401 8.10 -43.28 -34.76
CA THR A 401 8.05 -44.69 -34.35
C THR A 401 8.70 -45.51 -35.46
N GLY A 402 10.02 -45.62 -35.41
CA GLY A 402 10.82 -46.36 -36.38
C GLY A 402 10.50 -47.84 -36.35
N VAL A 403 9.59 -48.29 -37.21
CA VAL A 403 9.64 -49.63 -37.79
C VAL A 403 10.02 -49.47 -39.25
N LEU A 404 11.31 -49.62 -39.53
CA LEU A 404 11.73 -50.03 -40.87
C LEU A 404 11.23 -51.47 -41.03
N VAL A 405 10.09 -51.66 -41.70
CA VAL A 405 9.74 -52.99 -42.19
C VAL A 405 10.73 -53.28 -43.32
N THR A 406 11.82 -53.97 -43.00
CA THR A 406 12.60 -54.70 -44.00
C THR A 406 11.68 -55.76 -44.57
N VAL A 407 11.01 -55.44 -45.67
CA VAL A 407 10.38 -56.46 -46.51
C VAL A 407 11.51 -57.34 -47.03
N ALA A 408 11.82 -58.40 -46.29
CA ALA A 408 12.62 -59.51 -46.78
C ALA A 408 11.71 -60.36 -47.69
N GLY A 409 11.64 -59.97 -48.97
CA GLY A 409 11.01 -60.74 -50.04
C GLY A 409 11.59 -60.30 -51.38
N PRO A 410 11.96 -61.23 -52.29
CA PRO A 410 12.75 -60.87 -53.46
C PRO A 410 11.90 -60.22 -54.56
N ALA A 411 12.50 -59.21 -55.21
CA ALA A 411 11.97 -58.37 -56.31
C ALA A 411 10.96 -57.30 -55.85
N VAL A 412 11.19 -56.00 -56.02
CA VAL A 412 11.55 -55.32 -57.28
C VAL A 412 12.45 -54.12 -57.01
N ALA A 413 13.55 -54.01 -57.77
CA ALA A 413 14.33 -52.79 -57.88
C ALA A 413 13.52 -51.71 -58.63
N GLY A 414 13.39 -50.54 -58.01
CA GLY A 414 12.73 -49.36 -58.57
C GLY A 414 13.27 -48.08 -57.95
N LEU A 415 14.42 -47.68 -58.46
CA LEU A 415 15.15 -46.40 -58.35
C LEU A 415 14.42 -45.17 -57.79
N LEU A 416 15.21 -44.43 -57.00
CA LEU A 416 15.16 -42.98 -56.80
C LEU A 416 14.80 -42.23 -58.09
N LEU A 417 13.91 -41.22 -58.02
CA LEU A 417 14.24 -39.80 -58.25
C LEU A 417 13.04 -38.91 -58.63
N ILE A 418 13.06 -37.72 -58.00
CA ILE A 418 12.77 -36.38 -58.55
C ILE A 418 11.40 -35.73 -58.27
N ALA A 419 11.57 -34.55 -57.67
CA ALA A 419 10.70 -33.39 -57.59
C ALA A 419 9.90 -33.09 -58.88
N GLY A 420 8.68 -32.62 -58.68
CA GLY A 420 7.98 -31.63 -59.51
C GLY A 420 7.93 -31.84 -61.02
N ILE A 421 6.73 -32.09 -61.54
CA ILE A 421 6.07 -31.28 -62.59
C ILE A 421 4.66 -31.85 -62.75
N GLY A 422 3.64 -31.03 -62.44
CA GLY A 422 2.31 -31.22 -62.98
C GLY A 422 2.25 -30.60 -64.38
N ALA A 423 1.98 -31.42 -65.40
CA ALA A 423 1.24 -31.07 -66.61
C ALA A 423 1.30 -32.24 -67.62
N LEU A 424 0.25 -32.33 -68.45
CA LEU A 424 -0.04 -33.27 -69.56
C LEU A 424 -0.82 -34.52 -69.18
N VAL A 425 -2.15 -34.47 -69.11
CA VAL A 425 -3.13 -34.39 -70.23
C VAL A 425 -3.09 -35.61 -71.15
N ILE A 426 -4.06 -36.48 -70.89
CA ILE A 426 -4.55 -37.59 -71.71
C ILE A 426 -5.05 -37.08 -73.06
N LYS A 427 -4.66 -37.74 -74.15
CA LYS A 427 -5.41 -37.73 -75.41
C LYS A 427 -5.17 -39.02 -76.20
N ASN A 428 -6.22 -39.84 -76.27
CA ASN A 428 -6.77 -40.60 -77.41
C ASN A 428 -5.83 -41.40 -78.33
N ARG A 429 -6.19 -42.52 -78.96
CA ARG A 429 -7.36 -43.42 -79.08
C ARG A 429 -7.00 -44.30 -80.31
N ARG A 430 -7.56 -45.52 -80.39
CA ARG A 430 -7.61 -46.46 -81.54
C ARG A 430 -6.38 -47.35 -81.78
N GLU A 431 -6.54 -48.67 -81.60
CA GLU A 431 -7.13 -49.70 -82.50
C GLU A 431 -6.12 -50.08 -83.59
N GLU A 432 -5.60 -51.31 -83.57
CA GLU A 432 -6.01 -52.38 -84.51
C GLU A 432 -5.32 -53.72 -84.14
N GLU A 433 -6.09 -54.79 -84.36
CA GLU A 433 -5.78 -56.22 -84.27
C GLU A 433 -4.85 -56.66 -85.41
N GLU A 434 -4.01 -57.68 -85.23
CA GLU A 434 -4.04 -59.05 -85.83
C GLU A 434 -2.53 -59.35 -86.05
N ASP A 435 -1.91 -60.51 -85.84
CA ASP A 435 -2.27 -61.91 -85.64
C ASP A 435 -1.20 -62.58 -84.74
#